data_AF-A0A932NS03-F1
#
_entry.id   AF-A0A932NS03-F1
#
_cell.length_a   1.000
_cell.length_b   1.000
_cell.length_c   1.000
_cell.angle_alpha   90.00
_cell.angle_beta   90.00
_cell.angle_gamma   90.00
#
_symmetry.space_group_name_H-M   'P 1'
#
loop_
_entity.id
_entity.type
_entity.pdbx_description
1 polymer ?
#
loop_
_entity_poly.entity_id
_entity_poly.type
_entity_poly.pdbx_seq_one_letter_code
_entity_poly.pdbx_strand_id
1 'polypeptide(L)'
;MPRRSRATRLASPIDHPYTVAAMAIHAHKHGDESNDRLQQRFKKQVQKSGILKMLRERGTHKRKLTRRLQRVRALKREGYRAANKKKQFYSNM
;
A
#
# COMPACT_ATOMS: atom_id res chain seq x y z
N MET A 1 34.12 47.79 -17.96
CA MET A 1 33.39 46.63 -18.49
C MET A 1 32.96 45.72 -17.34
N PRO A 2 31.73 45.81 -16.80
CA PRO A 2 31.29 44.96 -15.69
C PRO A 2 30.64 43.66 -16.20
N ARG A 3 31.18 42.52 -15.78
CA ARG A 3 30.62 41.18 -16.03
C ARG A 3 29.38 40.99 -15.16
N ARG A 4 28.20 40.89 -15.79
CA ARG A 4 26.93 40.55 -15.11
C ARG A 4 27.04 39.13 -14.53
N SER A 5 27.00 39.05 -13.20
CA SER A 5 26.83 37.82 -12.44
C SER A 5 25.47 37.18 -12.78
N ARG A 6 25.50 36.05 -13.50
CA ARG A 6 24.34 35.16 -13.59
C ARG A 6 24.16 34.51 -12.23
N ALA A 7 23.29 35.09 -11.40
CA ALA A 7 22.75 34.42 -10.23
C ALA A 7 22.03 33.14 -10.72
N THR A 8 22.70 32.00 -10.57
CA THR A 8 22.07 30.69 -10.63
C THR A 8 21.03 30.66 -9.53
N ARG A 9 19.75 30.80 -9.87
CA ARG A 9 18.65 30.43 -8.97
C ARG A 9 18.86 28.97 -8.62
N LEU A 10 19.31 28.71 -7.41
CA LEU A 10 19.30 27.38 -6.81
C LEU A 10 17.82 26.95 -6.84
N ALA A 11 17.51 25.96 -7.66
CA ALA A 11 16.19 25.35 -7.67
C ALA A 11 15.87 24.89 -6.24
N SER A 12 14.73 25.33 -5.73
CA SER A 12 14.15 24.88 -4.47
C SER A 12 14.10 23.34 -4.46
N PRO A 13 14.47 22.66 -3.36
CA PRO A 13 14.48 21.18 -3.27
C PRO A 13 13.11 20.50 -3.45
N ILE A 14 12.05 21.26 -3.72
CA ILE A 14 10.65 20.83 -3.65
C ILE A 14 10.10 20.48 -5.05
N ASP A 15 10.78 20.90 -6.12
CA ASP A 15 10.24 20.84 -7.49
C ASP A 15 10.68 19.59 -8.30
N HIS A 16 10.97 18.49 -7.62
CA HIS A 16 11.42 17.24 -8.26
C HIS A 16 10.32 16.17 -8.22
N PRO A 17 9.67 15.83 -9.35
CA PRO A 17 8.55 14.88 -9.39
C PRO A 17 8.97 13.42 -9.08
N TYR A 18 10.25 13.17 -8.84
CA TYR A 18 10.84 11.86 -8.56
C TYR A 18 11.13 11.58 -7.08
N THR A 19 10.95 12.55 -6.17
CA THR A 19 11.11 12.31 -4.72
C THR A 19 9.91 11.58 -4.09
N VAL A 20 8.79 11.46 -4.83
CA VAL A 20 7.58 10.77 -4.38
C VAL A 20 7.64 9.24 -4.60
N ALA A 21 8.73 8.73 -5.19
CA ALA A 21 8.87 7.32 -5.57
C ALA A 21 9.17 6.34 -4.41
N ALA A 22 9.37 6.81 -3.17
CA ALA A 22 9.81 5.95 -2.07
C ALA A 22 8.77 5.72 -0.96
N MET A 23 7.76 6.58 -0.80
CA MET A 23 6.86 6.51 0.35
C MET A 23 5.59 5.70 0.03
N ALA A 24 5.68 4.38 0.11
CA ALA A 24 4.57 3.50 -0.23
C ALA A 24 3.42 3.50 0.82
N ILE A 25 3.70 3.96 2.05
CA ILE A 25 2.74 4.11 3.17
C ILE A 25 3.11 5.39 3.93
N HIS A 26 2.15 6.28 4.18
CA HIS A 26 2.36 7.56 4.87
C HIS A 26 1.42 7.65 6.08
N ALA A 27 1.93 7.28 7.26
CA ALA A 27 1.19 7.28 8.52
C ALA A 27 2.02 7.96 9.62
N HIS A 28 1.76 9.25 9.83
CA HIS A 28 2.26 9.99 10.98
C HIS A 28 1.15 10.13 12.02
N LYS A 29 1.55 10.12 13.30
CA LYS A 29 0.65 10.38 14.42
C LYS A 29 0.20 11.84 14.37
N HIS A 30 -1.10 12.08 14.37
CA HIS A 30 -1.65 13.43 14.59
C HIS A 30 -1.89 13.63 16.10
N GLY A 31 -1.70 14.86 16.61
CA GLY A 31 -1.59 15.19 18.05
C GLY A 31 -2.44 14.33 19.00
N ASP A 32 -3.76 14.44 18.90
CA ASP A 32 -4.71 13.76 19.80
C ASP A 32 -5.11 12.34 19.35
N GLU A 33 -4.40 11.76 18.38
CA GLU A 33 -4.70 10.43 17.88
C GLU A 33 -4.24 9.35 18.87
N SER A 34 -5.18 8.53 19.34
CA SER A 34 -4.88 7.31 20.08
C SER A 34 -4.02 6.36 19.25
N ASN A 35 -3.07 5.67 19.89
CA ASN A 35 -2.14 4.74 19.26
C ASN A 35 -2.87 3.67 18.43
N ASP A 36 -3.99 3.15 18.93
CA ASP A 36 -4.79 2.14 18.22
C ASP A 36 -5.35 2.65 16.89
N ARG A 37 -5.77 3.92 16.87
CA ARG A 37 -6.32 4.56 15.66
C ARG A 37 -5.25 4.75 14.59
N LEU A 38 -4.03 5.14 15.01
CA LEU A 38 -2.87 5.21 14.13
C LEU A 38 -2.52 3.85 13.54
N GLN A 39 -2.45 2.80 14.37
CA GLN A 39 -2.15 1.44 13.93
C GLN A 39 -3.22 0.92 12.95
N GLN A 40 -4.50 1.19 13.21
CA GLN A 40 -5.58 0.83 12.30
C GLN A 40 -5.46 1.53 10.94
N ARG A 41 -5.11 2.83 10.91
CA ARG A 41 -4.89 3.58 9.67
C ARG A 41 -3.70 3.03 8.89
N PHE A 42 -2.56 2.83 9.56
CA PHE A 42 -1.39 2.22 8.94
C PHE A 42 -1.74 0.86 8.34
N LYS A 43 -2.43 0.00 9.09
CA LYS A 43 -2.89 -1.31 8.61
C LYS A 43 -3.79 -1.20 7.38
N LYS A 44 -4.73 -0.24 7.35
CA LYS A 44 -5.59 0.01 6.18
C LYS A 44 -4.79 0.47 4.97
N GLN A 45 -3.80 1.34 5.15
CA GLN A 45 -2.93 1.81 4.06
C GLN A 45 -2.04 0.68 3.51
N VAL A 46 -1.46 -0.16 4.38
CA VAL A 46 -0.69 -1.37 3.99
C VAL A 46 -1.57 -2.34 3.20
N GLN A 47 -2.82 -2.55 3.63
CA GLN A 47 -3.77 -3.43 2.94
C GLN A 47 -4.16 -2.87 1.57
N LYS A 48 -4.45 -1.57 1.47
CA LYS A 48 -4.85 -0.90 0.23
C LYS A 48 -3.72 -0.87 -0.81
N SER A 49 -2.48 -0.65 -0.37
CA SER A 49 -1.31 -0.62 -1.26
C SER A 49 -0.97 -2.01 -1.84
N GLY A 50 -1.36 -3.10 -1.17
CA GLY A 50 -1.14 -4.46 -1.65
C GLY A 50 0.33 -4.87 -1.71
N ILE A 51 1.24 -4.09 -1.13
CA ILE A 51 2.70 -4.28 -1.20
C ILE A 51 3.09 -5.67 -0.68
N LEU A 52 2.52 -6.09 0.46
CA LEU A 52 2.79 -7.41 1.03
C LEU A 52 2.41 -8.55 0.07
N LYS A 53 1.30 -8.41 -0.66
CA LYS A 53 0.89 -9.40 -1.65
C LYS A 53 1.86 -9.43 -2.82
N MET A 54 2.25 -8.27 -3.32
CA MET A 54 3.21 -8.14 -4.42
C MET A 54 4.56 -8.77 -4.06
N LEU A 55 5.10 -8.47 -2.87
CA LEU A 55 6.36 -9.04 -2.38
C LEU A 55 6.27 -10.57 -2.25
N ARG A 56 5.17 -11.10 -1.70
CA ARG A 56 4.94 -12.56 -1.61
C ARG A 56 4.83 -13.24 -2.98
N GLU A 57 4.24 -12.57 -3.96
CA GLU A 57 4.16 -13.09 -5.33
C GLU A 57 5.53 -13.09 -6.01
N ARG A 58 6.35 -12.06 -5.76
CA ARG A 58 7.72 -11.95 -6.30
C ARG A 58 8.73 -12.89 -5.64
N GLY A 59 8.54 -13.23 -4.36
CA GLY A 59 9.47 -14.09 -3.61
C GLY A 59 9.54 -15.55 -4.06
N THR A 60 8.68 -15.98 -5.00
CA THR A 60 8.69 -17.34 -5.54
C THR A 60 8.46 -17.32 -7.04
N HIS A 61 9.27 -18.04 -7.81
CA HIS A 61 9.05 -18.18 -9.25
C HIS A 61 7.82 -19.06 -9.49
N LYS A 62 6.82 -18.55 -10.21
CA LYS A 62 5.56 -19.24 -10.49
C LYS A 62 5.20 -19.12 -11.97
N ARG A 63 4.66 -20.21 -12.53
CA ARG A 63 4.09 -20.20 -13.89
C ARG A 63 2.83 -19.33 -13.95
N LYS A 64 2.58 -18.72 -15.11
CA LYS A 64 1.36 -17.92 -15.36
C LYS A 64 0.12 -18.78 -15.12
N LEU A 65 -0.89 -18.19 -14.47
CA LEU A 65 -2.14 -18.90 -14.17
C LEU A 65 -2.98 -19.10 -15.42
N THR A 66 -3.40 -20.33 -15.68
CA THR A 66 -4.39 -20.64 -16.71
C THR A 66 -5.79 -20.14 -16.30
N ARG A 67 -6.66 -19.87 -17.28
CA ARG A 67 -8.05 -19.41 -17.05
C ARG A 67 -8.81 -20.32 -16.05
N ARG A 68 -8.66 -21.64 -16.18
CA ARG A 68 -9.27 -22.63 -15.27
C ARG A 68 -8.81 -22.42 -13.82
N LEU A 69 -7.51 -22.27 -13.58
CA LEU A 69 -6.96 -22.06 -12.24
C LEU A 69 -7.38 -20.72 -11.63
N GLN A 70 -7.48 -19.66 -12.44
CA GLN A 70 -8.00 -18.37 -11.99
C GLN A 70 -9.45 -18.50 -11.49
N ARG A 71 -10.31 -19.21 -12.23
CA ARG A 71 -11.72 -19.45 -11.86
C ARG A 71 -11.86 -20.27 -10.58
N VAL A 72 -11.13 -21.37 -10.46
CA VAL A 72 -11.13 -22.22 -9.25
C VAL A 72 -10.70 -21.41 -8.02
N ARG A 73 -9.67 -20.56 -8.16
CA ARG A 73 -9.23 -19.68 -7.07
C ARG A 73 -10.23 -18.59 -6.72
N ALA A 74 -11.02 -18.10 -7.68
CA ALA A 74 -12.10 -17.14 -7.43
C ALA A 74 -13.24 -17.79 -6.63
N LEU A 75 -13.69 -18.99 -7.03
CA LEU A 75 -14.72 -19.74 -6.32
C LEU A 75 -14.32 -20.05 -4.88
N LYS A 76 -13.08 -20.51 -4.65
CA LYS A 76 -12.56 -20.72 -3.29
C LYS A 76 -12.53 -19.43 -2.47
N ARG A 77 -12.19 -18.29 -3.07
CA ARG A 77 -12.20 -16.99 -2.38
C ARG A 77 -13.60 -16.60 -1.92
N GLU A 78 -14.63 -16.80 -2.74
CA GLU A 78 -16.02 -16.55 -2.33
C GLU A 78 -16.46 -17.48 -1.20
N GLY A 79 -16.08 -18.77 -1.26
CA GLY A 79 -16.34 -19.71 -0.17
C GLY A 79 -15.74 -19.26 1.16
N TYR A 80 -14.47 -18.83 1.16
CA TYR A 80 -13.82 -18.30 2.37
C TYR A 80 -14.44 -16.99 2.85
N ARG A 81 -14.90 -16.11 1.95
CA ARG A 81 -15.62 -14.87 2.33
C ARG A 81 -16.92 -15.19 3.05
N ALA A 82 -17.71 -16.14 2.53
CA ALA A 82 -18.95 -16.58 3.15
C ALA A 82 -18.69 -17.21 4.54
N ALA A 83 -17.68 -18.08 4.66
CA ALA A 83 -17.32 -18.69 5.93
C ALA A 83 -16.83 -17.67 6.97
N ASN A 84 -16.01 -16.71 6.55
CA ASN A 84 -15.52 -15.64 7.44
C ASN A 84 -16.66 -14.73 7.91
N LYS A 85 -17.66 -14.45 7.06
CA LYS A 85 -18.85 -13.68 7.44
C LYS A 85 -19.62 -14.39 8.55
N LYS A 86 -19.80 -15.72 8.45
CA LYS A 86 -20.42 -16.53 9.51
C LYS A 86 -19.59 -16.47 10.80
N LYS A 87 -18.27 -16.67 10.71
CA LYS A 87 -17.38 -16.61 11.88
C LYS A 87 -17.42 -15.26 12.58
N GLN A 88 -17.43 -14.16 11.83
CA GLN A 88 -17.54 -12.80 12.39
C GLN A 88 -18.87 -12.58 13.11
N PHE A 89 -19.96 -13.13 12.60
CA PHE A 89 -21.27 -13.05 13.26
C PHE A 89 -21.24 -13.73 14.64
N TYR A 90 -20.64 -14.92 14.75
CA TYR A 90 -20.56 -15.66 16.01
C TYR A 90 -19.40 -15.27 16.93
N SER A 91 -18.46 -14.42 16.49
CA SER A 91 -17.38 -13.92 17.36
C SER A 91 -17.70 -12.59 18.04
N ASN A 92 -18.79 -11.93 17.62
CA ASN A 92 -19.28 -10.66 18.15
C ASN A 92 -20.61 -10.82 18.93
N MET A 93 -21.08 -12.06 19.11
CA MET A 93 -22.08 -12.46 20.11
C MET A 93 -21.33 -13.03 21.31
#